data_AF-A0A1H4FHW9-F1
#
_entry.id   AF-A0A1H4FHW9-F1
#
_cell.length_a   1.000
_cell.length_b   1.000
_cell.length_c   1.000
_cell.angle_alpha   90.00
_cell.angle_beta   90.00
_cell.angle_gamma   90.00
#
_symmetry.space_group_name_H-M   'P 1'
#
loop_
_entity.id
_entity.type
_entity.pdbx_description
1 polymer ?
#
loop_
_entity_poly.entity_id
_entity_poly.type
_entity_poly.pdbx_seq_one_letter_code
_entity_poly.pdbx_strand_id
1 'polypeptide(L)'
;MRYKSTKTQPLSLLSKIKMMRKITCLLLVLFSISSCSTDTSDSENKAIIGKWNWVESSGGIAGITTTPESTGKSIQLEISNTTVKRYTDGVLVYESSYSIQNGNSIFGGEKKLIIYENDSKQSFVRTDSQLMLNDECYDCYLNKYIKK
;
A
#
# COMPACT_ATOMS: atom_id res chain seq x y z
N MET A 1 -77.71 -33.10 12.52
CA MET A 1 -76.67 -34.15 12.54
C MET A 1 -76.21 -34.38 11.09
N ARG A 2 -74.89 -34.53 10.87
CA ARG A 2 -74.12 -34.63 9.60
C ARG A 2 -74.88 -35.22 8.39
N TYR A 3 -74.67 -34.76 7.14
CA TYR A 3 -73.46 -35.07 6.37
C TYR A 3 -73.24 -34.18 5.12
N LYS A 4 -72.00 -34.26 4.62
CA LYS A 4 -71.20 -33.41 3.73
C LYS A 4 -71.56 -33.42 2.23
N SER A 5 -71.25 -32.30 1.55
CA SER A 5 -70.29 -32.11 0.42
C SER A 5 -69.92 -33.37 -0.39
N THR A 6 -69.80 -33.45 -1.73
CA THR A 6 -69.40 -32.49 -2.78
C THR A 6 -69.52 -33.24 -4.13
N LYS A 7 -69.73 -32.56 -5.27
CA LYS A 7 -69.45 -33.14 -6.61
C LYS A 7 -68.81 -32.12 -7.55
N THR A 8 -67.96 -32.64 -8.41
CA THR A 8 -66.83 -32.10 -9.17
C THR A 8 -67.16 -31.40 -10.51
N GLN A 9 -66.39 -30.33 -10.83
CA GLN A 9 -65.74 -29.89 -12.11
C GLN A 9 -66.52 -29.95 -13.46
N PRO A 10 -66.35 -29.01 -14.43
CA PRO A 10 -65.17 -29.03 -15.32
C PRO A 10 -64.68 -27.69 -15.96
N LEU A 11 -63.54 -27.84 -16.64
CA LEU A 11 -62.67 -26.90 -17.33
C LEU A 11 -63.14 -26.60 -18.78
N SER A 12 -63.22 -25.32 -19.20
CA SER A 12 -63.14 -24.88 -20.62
C SER A 12 -62.71 -23.40 -20.66
N LEU A 13 -61.46 -23.10 -21.04
CA LEU A 13 -60.94 -22.77 -22.38
C LEU A 13 -61.39 -21.40 -22.96
N LEU A 14 -60.40 -20.50 -23.09
CA LEU A 14 -60.25 -19.34 -24.00
C LEU A 14 -61.06 -18.05 -23.76
N SER A 15 -60.35 -17.02 -23.26
CA SER A 15 -60.09 -15.85 -24.10
C SER A 15 -58.81 -15.13 -23.66
N LYS A 16 -57.88 -14.96 -24.60
CA LYS A 16 -56.70 -14.10 -24.45
C LYS A 16 -57.16 -12.66 -24.53
N ILE A 17 -57.19 -11.93 -23.42
CA ILE A 17 -57.15 -10.46 -23.47
C ILE A 17 -55.75 -10.01 -23.11
N LYS A 18 -55.03 -9.69 -24.17
CA LYS A 18 -53.79 -8.94 -24.23
C LYS A 18 -53.98 -7.59 -23.54
N MET A 19 -53.33 -7.38 -22.39
CA MET A 19 -52.84 -6.04 -22.06
C MET A 19 -51.62 -6.10 -21.15
N MET A 20 -50.52 -5.60 -21.69
CA MET A 20 -49.24 -5.42 -21.04
C MET A 20 -49.39 -4.42 -19.89
N ARG A 21 -48.86 -4.76 -18.73
CA ARG A 21 -48.07 -3.83 -17.91
C ARG A 21 -47.09 -4.69 -17.13
N LYS A 22 -46.00 -5.03 -17.83
CA LYS A 22 -44.78 -5.61 -17.28
C LYS A 22 -44.20 -4.62 -16.26
N ILE A 23 -44.73 -4.61 -15.04
CA ILE A 23 -44.32 -3.65 -13.99
C ILE A 23 -43.74 -4.35 -12.75
N THR A 24 -43.53 -5.66 -12.79
CA THR A 24 -42.97 -6.37 -11.65
C THR A 24 -41.90 -7.32 -12.14
N CYS A 25 -40.64 -6.86 -12.14
CA CYS A 25 -39.40 -7.68 -12.05
C CYS A 25 -38.10 -6.88 -12.27
N LEU A 26 -38.13 -5.56 -12.49
CA LEU A 26 -36.92 -4.78 -12.80
C LEU A 26 -36.44 -3.90 -11.65
N LEU A 27 -36.33 -4.45 -10.43
CA LEU A 27 -35.79 -3.72 -9.26
C LEU A 27 -34.80 -4.54 -8.40
N LEU A 28 -34.26 -5.65 -8.94
CA LEU A 28 -33.34 -6.53 -8.20
C LEU A 28 -31.93 -6.64 -8.83
N VAL A 29 -31.62 -5.88 -9.89
CA VAL A 29 -30.34 -5.98 -10.63
C VAL A 29 -29.57 -4.65 -10.63
N LEU A 30 -29.61 -3.89 -9.53
CA LEU A 30 -28.92 -2.59 -9.42
C LEU A 30 -28.06 -2.42 -8.17
N PHE A 31 -27.79 -3.50 -7.42
CA PHE A 31 -26.94 -3.46 -6.23
C PHE A 31 -25.68 -4.34 -6.32
N SER A 32 -25.14 -4.52 -7.52
CA SER A 32 -23.75 -4.95 -7.66
C SER A 32 -22.86 -3.70 -7.63
N ILE A 33 -22.79 -3.05 -6.47
CA ILE A 33 -21.66 -2.19 -6.15
C ILE A 33 -20.44 -3.10 -6.00
N SER A 34 -19.70 -3.23 -7.09
CA SER A 34 -18.36 -3.79 -7.10
C SER A 34 -17.49 -2.94 -6.18
N SER A 35 -17.39 -3.35 -4.91
CA SER A 35 -16.36 -2.84 -4.01
C SER A 35 -15.03 -3.37 -4.54
N CYS A 36 -14.46 -2.66 -5.50
CA CYS A 36 -13.05 -2.79 -5.83
C CYS A 36 -12.29 -2.23 -4.63
N SER A 37 -12.02 -3.09 -3.65
CA SER A 37 -10.94 -2.84 -2.71
C SER A 37 -9.66 -2.87 -3.53
N THR A 38 -9.17 -1.70 -3.94
CA THR A 38 -7.75 -1.59 -4.27
C THR A 38 -7.02 -1.95 -2.99
N ASP A 39 -6.34 -3.08 -2.98
CA ASP A 39 -5.41 -3.45 -1.92
C ASP A 39 -4.41 -2.29 -1.76
N THR A 40 -4.65 -1.42 -0.78
CA THR A 40 -3.84 -0.22 -0.58
C THR A 40 -2.40 -0.59 -0.19
N SER A 41 -2.19 -1.82 0.32
CA SER A 41 -0.87 -2.39 0.59
C SER A 41 0.06 -2.40 -0.63
N ASP A 42 -0.47 -2.66 -1.83
CA ASP A 42 0.33 -2.78 -3.06
C ASP A 42 0.73 -1.42 -3.65
N SER A 43 -0.07 -0.38 -3.41
CA SER A 43 0.26 1.00 -3.74
C SER A 43 1.29 1.58 -2.76
N GLU A 44 1.20 1.19 -1.49
CA GLU A 44 1.99 1.78 -0.42
C GLU A 44 3.43 1.26 -0.36
N ASN A 45 3.68 -0.02 -0.64
CA ASN A 45 5.04 -0.56 -0.79
C ASN A 45 5.77 0.03 -2.01
N LYS A 46 5.03 0.46 -3.04
CA LYS A 46 5.61 1.09 -4.25
C LYS A 46 6.14 2.50 -4.01
N ALA A 47 5.82 3.14 -2.87
CA ALA A 47 6.19 4.54 -2.64
C ALA A 47 7.71 4.79 -2.71
N ILE A 48 8.51 3.86 -2.21
CA ILE A 48 9.98 4.00 -2.10
C ILE A 48 10.76 3.22 -3.16
N ILE A 49 10.08 2.43 -3.98
CA ILE A 49 10.71 1.60 -5.03
C ILE A 49 11.42 2.49 -6.04
N GLY A 50 12.65 2.12 -6.40
CA GLY A 50 13.44 2.83 -7.38
C GLY A 50 14.93 2.83 -7.09
N LYS A 51 15.65 3.65 -7.85
CA LYS A 51 17.08 3.90 -7.68
C LYS A 51 17.28 5.31 -7.15
N TRP A 52 18.12 5.44 -6.14
CA TRP A 52 18.29 6.66 -5.37
C TRP A 52 19.77 6.98 -5.23
N ASN A 53 20.18 8.19 -5.57
CA ASN A 53 21.53 8.68 -5.31
C ASN A 53 21.53 9.47 -4.01
N TRP A 54 22.48 9.16 -3.14
CA TRP A 54 22.66 9.86 -1.86
C TRP A 54 23.11 11.30 -2.08
N VAL A 55 22.55 12.21 -1.30
CA VAL A 55 22.90 13.64 -1.30
C VAL A 55 23.60 14.02 -0.01
N GLU A 56 23.06 13.59 1.12
CA GLU A 56 23.63 13.91 2.43
C GLU A 56 23.12 12.95 3.52
N SER A 57 23.93 12.80 4.57
CA SER A 57 23.53 12.22 5.84
C SER A 57 23.86 13.19 6.95
N SER A 58 22.88 13.49 7.80
CA SER A 58 23.01 14.42 8.93
C SER A 58 22.57 13.76 10.22
N GLY A 59 23.36 13.86 11.28
CA GLY A 59 23.04 13.26 12.57
C GLY A 59 24.28 12.84 13.35
N GLY A 60 24.15 11.76 14.13
CA GLY A 60 25.19 11.34 15.06
C GLY A 60 25.28 12.21 16.31
N ILE A 61 25.98 11.71 17.34
CA ILE A 61 26.23 12.44 18.59
C ILE A 61 26.90 13.81 18.34
N ALA A 62 27.74 13.88 17.30
CA ALA A 62 28.44 15.11 16.92
C ALA A 62 27.61 16.04 16.02
N GLY A 63 26.42 15.64 15.57
CA GLY A 63 25.56 16.45 14.69
C GLY A 63 26.21 16.78 13.36
N ILE A 64 26.98 15.85 12.79
CA ILE A 64 27.74 16.09 11.56
C ILE A 64 26.88 15.86 10.33
N THR A 65 27.11 16.66 9.29
CA THR A 65 26.58 16.44 7.95
C THR A 65 27.71 15.95 7.05
N THR A 66 27.43 14.88 6.30
CA THR A 66 28.33 14.32 5.31
C THR A 66 27.65 14.34 3.93
N THR A 67 28.43 14.62 2.89
CA THR A 67 27.99 14.66 1.49
C THR A 67 28.96 13.89 0.60
N PRO A 68 28.63 13.63 -0.68
CA PRO A 68 29.59 13.10 -1.64
C PRO A 68 30.90 13.89 -1.68
N GLU A 69 30.82 15.22 -1.65
CA GLU A 69 32.00 16.11 -1.69
C GLU A 69 32.84 16.01 -0.42
N SER A 70 32.20 15.93 0.76
CA SER A 70 32.93 15.88 2.03
C SER A 70 33.56 14.51 2.29
N THR A 71 33.04 13.45 1.68
CA THR A 71 33.47 12.06 1.92
C THR A 71 34.27 11.46 0.76
N GLY A 72 34.15 12.02 -0.44
CA GLY A 72 34.68 11.44 -1.68
C GLY A 72 33.95 10.16 -2.11
N LYS A 73 32.79 9.84 -1.52
CA LYS A 73 32.04 8.60 -1.77
C LYS A 73 30.80 8.85 -2.60
N SER A 74 30.47 7.90 -3.46
CA SER A 74 29.18 7.82 -4.15
C SER A 74 28.34 6.70 -3.55
N ILE A 75 27.23 7.05 -2.91
CA ILE A 75 26.29 6.07 -2.32
C ILE A 75 25.01 6.00 -3.15
N GLN A 76 24.59 4.78 -3.50
CA GLN A 76 23.35 4.52 -4.22
C GLN A 76 22.49 3.51 -3.46
N LEU A 77 21.18 3.74 -3.39
CA LEU A 77 20.20 2.70 -3.02
C LEU A 77 19.46 2.18 -4.25
N GLU A 78 19.19 0.89 -4.26
CA GLU A 78 18.24 0.25 -5.16
C GLU A 78 17.19 -0.48 -4.32
N ILE A 79 15.94 -0.06 -4.43
CA ILE A 79 14.82 -0.58 -3.66
C ILE A 79 13.87 -1.27 -4.61
N SER A 80 13.69 -2.58 -4.45
CA SER A 80 12.70 -3.41 -5.15
C SER A 80 11.47 -3.64 -4.25
N ASN A 81 10.52 -4.47 -4.68
CA ASN A 81 9.35 -4.79 -3.84
C ASN A 81 9.71 -5.47 -2.50
N THR A 82 10.84 -6.16 -2.43
CA THR A 82 11.19 -7.02 -1.28
C THR A 82 12.53 -6.67 -0.67
N THR A 83 13.40 -5.96 -1.39
CA THR A 83 14.82 -5.88 -1.05
C THR A 83 15.33 -4.45 -1.20
N VAL A 84 16.16 -4.02 -0.25
CA VAL A 84 16.99 -2.81 -0.35
C VAL A 84 18.43 -3.24 -0.56
N LYS A 85 19.07 -2.67 -1.57
CA LYS A 85 20.51 -2.80 -1.82
C LYS A 85 21.18 -1.44 -1.68
N ARG A 86 22.33 -1.38 -1.01
CA ARG A 86 23.19 -0.19 -0.96
C ARG A 86 24.51 -0.48 -1.64
N TYR A 87 24.89 0.44 -2.53
CA TYR A 87 26.17 0.44 -3.20
C TYR A 87 26.99 1.64 -2.71
N THR A 88 28.27 1.42 -2.46
CA THR A 88 29.26 2.49 -2.22
C THR A 88 30.34 2.37 -3.28
N ASP A 89 30.56 3.45 -4.03
CA ASP A 89 31.53 3.50 -5.12
C ASP A 89 31.33 2.37 -6.15
N GLY A 90 30.06 2.03 -6.41
CA GLY A 90 29.65 0.98 -7.33
C GLY A 90 29.69 -0.46 -6.76
N VAL A 91 30.23 -0.65 -5.57
CA VAL A 91 30.32 -1.96 -4.91
C VAL A 91 29.12 -2.19 -4.01
N LEU A 92 28.47 -3.35 -4.13
CA LEU A 92 27.38 -3.76 -3.22
C LEU A 92 27.94 -3.97 -1.81
N VAL A 93 27.50 -3.16 -0.85
CA VAL A 93 27.99 -3.21 0.55
C VAL A 93 26.91 -3.62 1.55
N TYR A 94 25.64 -3.60 1.15
CA TYR A 94 24.53 -4.02 1.99
C TYR A 94 23.36 -4.49 1.13
N GLU A 95 22.72 -5.56 1.58
CA GLU A 95 21.48 -6.09 1.02
C GLU A 95 20.63 -6.64 2.17
N SER A 96 19.35 -6.30 2.19
CA SER A 96 18.40 -6.81 3.18
C SER A 96 17.00 -6.86 2.59
N SER A 97 16.23 -7.87 2.97
CA SER A 97 14.78 -7.80 2.79
C SER A 97 14.18 -6.73 3.70
N TYR A 98 12.99 -6.25 3.37
CA TYR A 98 12.27 -5.31 4.21
C TYR A 98 10.75 -5.50 4.12
N SER A 99 10.04 -4.93 5.09
CA SER A 99 8.60 -4.70 5.03
C SER A 99 8.27 -3.25 5.41
N ILE A 100 7.11 -2.76 5.00
CA ILE A 100 6.58 -1.45 5.44
C ILE A 100 5.37 -1.68 6.33
N GLN A 101 5.36 -1.05 7.50
CA GLN A 101 4.27 -1.14 8.47
C GLN A 101 4.00 0.23 9.10
N ASN A 102 2.76 0.48 9.50
CA ASN A 102 2.48 1.62 10.38
C ASN A 102 2.97 1.29 11.80
N GLY A 103 3.58 2.26 12.46
CA GLY A 103 4.06 2.10 13.82
C GLY A 103 4.43 3.42 14.49
N ASN A 104 4.57 3.38 15.81
CA ASN A 104 5.02 4.55 16.56
C ASN A 104 6.48 4.87 16.26
N SER A 105 6.74 6.10 15.86
CA SER A 105 8.09 6.61 15.68
C SER A 105 8.67 7.09 17.01
N ILE A 106 9.97 6.89 17.22
CA ILE A 106 10.68 7.44 18.38
C ILE A 106 10.70 8.99 18.35
N PHE A 107 10.47 9.56 17.17
CA PHE A 107 10.34 11.00 16.95
C PHE A 107 8.88 11.50 17.09
N GLY A 108 8.00 10.65 17.62
CA GLY A 108 6.61 10.98 17.91
C GLY A 108 5.64 10.65 16.78
N GLY A 109 4.40 10.31 17.18
CA GLY A 109 3.30 9.98 16.29
C GLY A 109 3.41 8.61 15.62
N GLU A 110 2.33 8.22 14.96
CA GLU A 110 2.31 7.05 14.09
C GLU A 110 2.85 7.42 12.71
N LYS A 111 3.78 6.61 12.20
CA LYS A 111 4.42 6.79 10.89
C LYS A 111 4.52 5.47 10.15
N LYS A 112 4.76 5.54 8.84
CA LYS A 112 5.21 4.39 8.06
C LYS A 112 6.68 4.13 8.34
N LEU A 113 6.97 2.89 8.72
CA LEU A 113 8.30 2.41 9.06
C LEU A 113 8.72 1.32 8.08
N ILE A 114 9.92 1.45 7.53
CA ILE A 114 10.64 0.35 6.91
C ILE A 114 11.23 -0.49 8.03
N ILE A 115 10.96 -1.79 8.03
CA ILE A 115 11.48 -2.76 8.99
C ILE A 115 12.38 -3.73 8.23
N TYR A 116 13.65 -3.77 8.58
CA TYR A 116 14.67 -4.64 7.99
C TYR A 116 14.79 -5.97 8.74
N GLU A 117 15.50 -6.95 8.15
CA GLU A 117 15.67 -8.30 8.73
C GLU A 117 16.34 -8.31 10.11
N ASN A 118 17.17 -7.31 10.41
CA ASN A 118 17.85 -7.15 11.69
C ASN A 118 17.05 -6.33 12.71
N ASP A 119 15.75 -6.17 12.50
CA ASP A 119 14.82 -5.36 13.30
C ASP A 119 15.14 -3.85 13.37
N SER A 120 16.13 -3.38 12.61
CA SER A 120 16.35 -1.94 12.45
C SER A 120 15.17 -1.32 11.71
N LYS A 121 14.85 -0.08 12.08
CA LYS A 121 13.68 0.64 11.55
C LYS A 121 14.08 2.00 11.02
N GLN A 122 13.41 2.42 9.95
CA GLN A 122 13.52 3.77 9.41
C GLN A 122 12.13 4.32 9.13
N SER A 123 11.82 5.52 9.62
CA SER A 123 10.72 6.29 9.06
C SER A 123 11.17 6.96 7.76
N PHE A 124 10.21 7.26 6.88
CA PHE A 124 10.54 7.87 5.60
C PHE A 124 9.55 8.95 5.18
N VAL A 125 10.06 9.89 4.38
CA VAL A 125 9.27 10.88 3.65
C VAL A 125 9.68 10.80 2.19
N ARG A 126 8.70 10.84 1.30
CA ARG A 126 8.90 10.64 -0.14
C ARG A 126 8.10 11.66 -0.94
N THR A 127 8.75 12.30 -1.91
CA THR A 127 8.11 13.17 -2.93
C THR A 127 8.12 12.47 -4.29
N ASP A 128 8.23 13.18 -5.42
CA ASP A 128 8.48 12.55 -6.74
C ASP A 128 9.96 12.43 -7.06
N SER A 129 10.80 13.31 -6.52
CA SER A 129 12.24 13.38 -6.82
C SER A 129 13.14 13.10 -5.63
N GLN A 130 12.63 13.11 -4.40
CA GLN A 130 13.42 12.92 -3.19
C GLN A 130 12.90 11.80 -2.30
N LEU A 131 13.81 11.11 -1.64
CA LEU A 131 13.54 10.13 -0.59
C LEU A 131 14.37 10.52 0.64
N MET A 132 13.72 10.66 1.78
CA MET A 132 14.36 10.88 3.07
C MET A 132 14.12 9.66 3.94
N LEU A 133 15.21 9.07 4.46
CA LEU A 133 15.18 7.93 5.37
C LEU A 133 15.77 8.35 6.70
N ASN A 134 14.95 8.32 7.75
CA ASN A 134 15.33 8.70 9.09
C ASN A 134 15.47 7.44 9.95
N ASP A 135 16.68 7.18 10.44
CA ASP A 135 16.92 6.06 11.34
C ASP A 135 16.09 6.24 12.62
N GLU A 136 15.31 5.22 12.99
CA GLU A 136 14.55 5.21 14.25
C GLU A 136 15.48 4.90 15.43
N CYS A 137 16.46 5.78 15.63
CA CYS A 137 17.49 5.75 16.65
C CYS A 137 17.94 7.20 16.95
N TYR A 138 18.07 7.57 18.23
CA TYR A 138 18.29 8.96 18.65
C TYR A 138 19.61 9.57 18.14
N ASP A 139 20.69 8.80 18.13
CA ASP A 139 22.02 9.25 17.73
C ASP A 139 22.41 8.74 16.33
N CYS A 140 21.43 8.38 15.51
CA CYS A 140 21.65 7.89 14.16
C CYS A 140 21.45 9.02 13.13
N TYR A 141 21.21 8.68 11.86
CA TYR A 141 21.27 9.64 10.77
C TYR A 141 19.93 9.78 10.05
N LEU A 142 19.66 11.02 9.64
CA LEU A 142 18.74 11.32 8.56
C LEU A 142 19.52 11.29 7.25
N ASN A 143 19.07 10.47 6.30
CA ASN A 143 19.69 10.30 5.01
C ASN A 143 18.78 10.85 3.91
N LYS A 144 19.31 11.69 3.05
CA LYS A 144 18.58 12.29 1.93
C LYS A 144 19.10 11.75 0.61
N TYR A 145 18.16 11.44 -0.27
CA TYR A 145 18.44 10.92 -1.60
C TYR A 145 17.62 11.64 -2.65
N ILE A 146 18.15 11.66 -3.88
CA ILE A 146 17.44 12.08 -5.09
C ILE A 146 17.25 10.88 -6.01
N LYS A 147 16.17 10.90 -6.79
CA LYS A 147 15.88 9.86 -7.77
C LYS A 147 16.97 9.85 -8.85
N LYS A 148 17.44 8.65 -9.21
CA LYS A 148 18.40 8.42 -10.30
C LYS A 148 17.73 8.35 -11.66
#